data_AF-A0A317K5K8-F1
#
_entry.id   AF-A0A317K5K8-F1
#
_cell.length_a   1.000
_cell.length_b   1.000
_cell.length_c   1.000
_cell.angle_alpha   90.00
_cell.angle_beta   90.00
_cell.angle_gamma   90.00
#
_symmetry.space_group_name_H-M   'P 1'
#
loop_
_entity.id
_entity.type
_entity.pdbx_description
1 polymer ?
#
loop_
_entity_poly.entity_id
_entity_poly.type
_entity_poly.pdbx_seq_one_letter_code
_entity_poly.pdbx_strand_id
1 'polypeptide(L)'
;VRDHAPGEAAGLSAGADFDRGAAYVILFGDRDDPAAWLRGGEALSALLLTATAEGLSTAPISDAIELAWPRRMMRELLSGVGEPYLLVRVGWGPAGEDLPPAPRRAPADVIEVDD
;
A
#
# COMPACT_ATOMS: atom_id res chain seq x y z
N VAL A 1 10.97 2.10 -13.58
CA VAL A 1 10.64 0.67 -13.39
C VAL A 1 11.47 0.20 -12.21
N ARG A 2 10.86 -0.45 -11.21
CA ARG A 2 11.58 -1.00 -10.06
C ARG A 2 12.47 -2.16 -10.50
N ASP A 3 13.65 -2.29 -9.90
CA ASP A 3 14.51 -3.45 -10.12
C ASP A 3 14.05 -4.61 -9.22
N HIS A 4 13.92 -5.79 -9.81
CA HIS A 4 13.46 -7.01 -9.13
C HIS A 4 14.49 -8.14 -9.24
N ALA A 5 15.73 -7.82 -9.67
CA ALA A 5 16.79 -8.80 -9.80
C ALA A 5 17.10 -9.49 -8.45
N PRO A 6 17.06 -10.83 -8.37
CA PRO A 6 17.47 -11.53 -7.16
C PRO A 6 18.99 -11.42 -7.02
N GLY A 7 19.47 -10.74 -5.98
CA GLY A 7 20.91 -10.60 -5.77
C GLY A 7 21.34 -9.67 -4.63
N GLU A 8 20.54 -8.66 -4.30
CA GLU A 8 20.80 -7.83 -3.13
C GLU A 8 20.16 -8.45 -1.87
N ALA A 9 20.94 -8.55 -0.79
CA ALA A 9 20.37 -8.84 0.52
C ALA A 9 19.34 -7.77 0.85
N ALA A 10 18.23 -8.12 1.51
CA ALA A 10 17.23 -7.17 1.95
C ALA A 10 17.93 -5.98 2.64
N GLY A 11 17.91 -4.81 1.99
CA GLY A 11 18.75 -3.67 2.38
C GLY A 11 18.32 -2.99 3.68
N LEU A 12 17.17 -3.40 4.22
CA LEU A 12 16.62 -2.92 5.48
C LEU A 12 16.39 -4.11 6.41
N SER A 13 17.06 -4.11 7.56
CA SER A 13 16.63 -4.94 8.68
C SER A 13 15.30 -4.41 9.22
N ALA A 14 14.44 -5.30 9.69
CA ALA A 14 13.26 -4.89 10.47
C ALA A 14 13.75 -4.04 11.65
N GLY A 15 13.37 -2.76 11.65
CA GLY A 15 13.87 -1.77 12.59
C GLY A 15 12.99 -1.70 13.84
N ALA A 16 13.59 -1.45 14.99
CA ALA A 16 12.84 -1.28 16.24
C ALA A 16 11.90 -0.05 16.23
N ASP A 17 12.12 0.88 15.30
CA ASP A 17 11.51 2.21 15.32
C ASP A 17 10.14 2.26 14.64
N PHE A 18 9.95 1.55 13.51
CA PHE A 18 8.73 1.67 12.69
C PHE A 18 7.89 0.39 12.58
N ASP A 19 8.48 -0.78 12.84
CA ASP A 19 7.79 -2.05 12.67
C ASP A 19 7.27 -2.63 14.00
N ARG A 20 7.79 -2.15 15.13
CA ARG A 20 7.39 -2.64 16.46
C ARG A 20 5.94 -2.24 16.75
N GLY A 21 5.06 -3.22 16.77
CA GLY A 21 3.62 -3.02 17.02
C GLY A 21 2.82 -2.62 15.78
N ALA A 22 3.44 -2.58 14.60
CA ALA A 22 2.72 -2.37 13.35
C ALA A 22 2.00 -3.65 12.90
N ALA A 23 0.80 -3.48 12.37
CA ALA A 23 0.06 -4.52 11.67
C ALA A 23 0.32 -4.43 10.16
N TYR A 24 0.50 -5.58 9.51
CA TYR A 24 0.53 -5.67 8.05
C TYR A 24 -0.78 -6.27 7.58
N VAL A 25 -1.53 -5.49 6.82
CA VAL A 25 -2.84 -5.89 6.31
C VAL A 25 -2.76 -6.13 4.81
N ILE A 26 -3.42 -7.18 4.34
CA ILE A 26 -3.60 -7.45 2.91
C ILE A 26 -4.97 -6.88 2.53
N LEU A 27 -4.97 -5.92 1.60
CA LEU A 27 -6.21 -5.50 0.93
C LEU A 27 -6.47 -6.46 -0.21
N PHE A 28 -7.64 -7.11 -0.22
CA PHE A 28 -7.99 -8.13 -1.20
C PHE A 28 -9.45 -8.02 -1.63
N GLY A 29 -9.79 -8.68 -2.73
CA GLY A 29 -11.18 -8.84 -3.18
C GLY A 29 -11.34 -10.07 -4.06
N ASP A 30 -12.56 -10.33 -4.53
CA ASP A 30 -12.88 -11.63 -5.13
C ASP A 30 -12.38 -11.83 -6.56
N ARG A 31 -11.93 -10.74 -7.23
CA ARG A 31 -11.60 -10.75 -8.66
C ARG A 31 -10.36 -9.93 -8.98
N ASP A 32 -9.70 -10.27 -10.07
CA ASP A 32 -8.54 -9.54 -10.63
C ASP A 32 -8.90 -8.89 -11.97
N ASP A 33 -9.82 -7.92 -11.93
CA ASP A 33 -10.32 -7.19 -13.10
C ASP A 33 -10.34 -5.67 -12.85
N PRO A 34 -10.38 -4.82 -13.90
CA PRO A 34 -10.32 -3.37 -13.74
C PRO A 34 -11.39 -2.78 -12.81
N ALA A 35 -12.60 -3.32 -12.79
CA ALA A 35 -13.65 -2.85 -11.91
C ALA A 35 -13.38 -3.23 -10.45
N ALA A 36 -12.78 -4.40 -10.22
CA ALA A 36 -12.34 -4.85 -8.91
C ALA A 36 -11.14 -4.03 -8.40
N TRP A 37 -10.22 -3.65 -9.29
CA TRP A 37 -9.12 -2.75 -8.95
C TRP A 37 -9.60 -1.37 -8.53
N LEU A 38 -10.60 -0.80 -9.22
CA LEU A 38 -11.19 0.49 -8.84
C LEU A 38 -11.79 0.42 -7.42
N ARG A 39 -12.57 -0.63 -7.13
CA ARG A 39 -13.10 -0.87 -5.78
C ARG A 39 -11.99 -1.08 -4.75
N GLY A 40 -10.90 -1.75 -5.13
CA GLY A 40 -9.69 -1.84 -4.31
C GLY A 40 -9.10 -0.47 -4.01
N GLY A 41 -9.05 0.44 -4.98
CA GLY A 41 -8.62 1.83 -4.79
C GLY A 41 -9.53 2.62 -3.85
N GLU A 42 -10.85 2.46 -3.97
CA GLU A 42 -11.83 3.06 -3.06
C GLU A 42 -11.66 2.54 -1.63
N ALA A 43 -11.49 1.23 -1.46
CA ALA A 43 -11.26 0.60 -0.17
C ALA A 43 -9.92 1.04 0.45
N LEU A 44 -8.87 1.17 -0.36
CA LEU A 44 -7.59 1.72 0.09
C LEU A 44 -7.76 3.16 0.57
N SER A 45 -8.48 4.01 -0.18
CA SER A 45 -8.75 5.39 0.22
C SER A 45 -9.45 5.46 1.58
N ALA A 46 -10.51 4.65 1.76
CA ALA A 46 -11.23 4.56 3.03
C ALA A 46 -10.32 4.10 4.18
N LEU A 47 -9.47 3.09 3.97
CA LEU A 47 -8.50 2.62 4.95
C LEU A 47 -7.53 3.74 5.36
N LEU A 48 -6.90 4.41 4.39
CA LEU A 48 -5.88 5.43 4.65
C LEU A 48 -6.47 6.65 5.38
N LEU A 49 -7.65 7.11 4.97
CA LEU A 49 -8.33 8.23 5.61
C LEU A 49 -8.79 7.87 7.04
N THR A 50 -9.30 6.66 7.25
CA THR A 50 -9.70 6.19 8.58
C THR A 50 -8.49 6.09 9.50
N ALA A 51 -7.40 5.46 9.04
CA ALA A 51 -6.17 5.37 9.81
C ALA A 51 -5.62 6.76 10.18
N THR A 52 -5.64 7.71 9.24
CA THR A 52 -5.23 9.10 9.48
C THR A 52 -6.10 9.77 10.55
N ALA A 53 -7.42 9.60 10.48
CA ALA A 53 -8.36 10.15 11.47
C ALA A 53 -8.14 9.57 12.88
N GLU A 54 -7.71 8.31 12.97
CA GLU A 54 -7.35 7.63 14.22
C GLU A 54 -5.91 7.90 14.68
N GLY A 55 -5.17 8.79 14.00
CA GLY A 55 -3.79 9.14 14.35
C GLY A 55 -2.77 8.03 14.05
N LEU A 56 -3.12 7.07 13.19
CA LEU A 56 -2.23 6.00 12.75
C LEU A 56 -1.43 6.45 11.52
N SER A 57 -0.21 5.93 11.43
CA SER A 57 0.64 6.00 10.25
C SER A 57 0.42 4.79 9.35
N THR A 58 0.43 5.02 8.03
CA THR A 58 0.23 3.97 7.02
C THR A 58 1.31 4.01 5.94
N ALA A 59 1.74 2.85 5.47
CA ALA A 59 2.61 2.72 4.31
C ALA A 59 2.07 1.64 3.35
N PRO A 60 1.46 2.04 2.20
CA PRO A 60 1.10 1.11 1.13
C PRO A 60 2.34 0.48 0.47
N ILE A 61 2.28 -0.81 0.15
CA ILE A 61 3.37 -1.62 -0.41
C ILE A 61 2.81 -2.36 -1.64
N SER A 62 3.17 -1.89 -2.84
CA SER A 62 2.66 -2.43 -4.12
C SER A 62 3.61 -3.40 -4.82
N ASP A 63 4.90 -3.35 -4.53
CA ASP A 63 5.92 -4.23 -5.15
C ASP A 63 5.63 -5.72 -4.92
N ALA A 64 5.07 -6.06 -3.75
CA ALA A 64 4.67 -7.41 -3.39
C ALA A 64 3.58 -8.02 -4.30
N ILE A 65 2.84 -7.21 -5.07
CA ILE A 65 1.85 -7.71 -6.03
C ILE A 65 2.28 -7.60 -7.50
N GLU A 66 3.39 -6.91 -7.78
CA GLU A 66 3.89 -6.65 -9.15
C GLU A 66 4.52 -7.90 -9.79
N LEU A 67 4.93 -8.87 -8.96
CA LEU A 67 5.58 -10.11 -9.38
C LEU A 67 4.72 -11.35 -9.08
N ALA A 68 4.72 -12.31 -10.01
CA ALA A 68 3.91 -13.52 -9.91
C ALA A 68 4.22 -14.38 -8.65
N TRP A 69 5.50 -14.50 -8.28
CA TRP A 69 5.92 -15.29 -7.12
C TRP A 69 5.47 -14.68 -5.77
N PRO A 70 5.82 -13.42 -5.43
CA PRO A 70 5.33 -12.77 -4.20
C PRO A 70 3.80 -12.68 -4.15
N ARG A 71 3.15 -12.39 -5.27
CA ARG A 71 1.68 -12.36 -5.36
C ARG A 71 1.04 -13.71 -5.03
N ARG A 72 1.66 -14.82 -5.44
CA ARG A 72 1.20 -16.17 -5.07
C ARG A 72 1.33 -16.43 -3.57
N MET A 73 2.43 -16.03 -2.94
CA MET A 73 2.59 -16.14 -1.49
C MET A 73 1.49 -15.37 -0.73
N MET A 74 1.11 -14.19 -1.21
CA MET A 74 0.02 -13.42 -0.60
C MET A 74 -1.34 -14.11 -0.72
N ARG A 75 -1.64 -14.74 -1.86
CA ARG A 75 -2.84 -15.59 -2.01
C ARG A 75 -2.85 -16.77 -1.03
N GLU A 76 -1.69 -17.37 -0.78
CA GLU A 76 -1.55 -18.46 0.19
C GLU A 76 -1.80 -17.96 1.64
N LEU A 77 -1.31 -16.75 2.00
CA LEU A 77 -1.63 -16.11 3.28
C LEU A 77 -3.12 -15.82 3.46
N LEU A 78 -3.80 -15.48 2.36
CA LEU A 78 -5.26 -15.33 2.33
C LEU A 78 -6.01 -16.67 2.36
N SER A 79 -5.32 -17.82 2.43
CA SER A 79 -5.95 -19.15 2.31
C SER A 79 -6.80 -19.31 1.03
N GLY A 80 -6.42 -18.61 -0.04
CA GLY A 80 -7.12 -18.64 -1.33
C GLY A 80 -8.49 -17.94 -1.36
N VAL A 81 -8.86 -17.16 -0.35
CA VAL A 81 -10.20 -16.53 -0.27
C VAL A 81 -10.37 -15.30 -1.18
N GLY A 82 -9.32 -14.87 -1.87
CA GLY A 82 -9.41 -13.77 -2.83
C GLY A 82 -8.06 -13.38 -3.44
N GLU A 83 -8.12 -12.33 -4.24
CA GLU A 83 -7.00 -11.75 -4.97
C GLU A 83 -6.41 -10.55 -4.21
N PRO A 84 -5.11 -10.59 -3.86
CA PRO A 84 -4.46 -9.49 -3.17
C PRO A 84 -4.25 -8.32 -4.11
N TYR A 85 -4.64 -7.12 -3.66
CA TYR A 85 -4.43 -5.86 -4.38
C TYR A 85 -3.25 -5.07 -3.85
N LEU A 86 -3.01 -5.06 -2.54
CA LEU A 86 -1.92 -4.32 -1.90
C LEU A 86 -1.65 -4.84 -0.48
N LEU A 87 -0.43 -4.63 0.00
CA LEU A 87 -0.14 -4.64 1.43
C LEU A 87 -0.20 -3.22 1.99
N VAL A 88 -0.63 -3.07 3.23
CA VAL A 88 -0.51 -1.81 3.96
C VAL A 88 0.08 -2.09 5.33
N ARG A 89 1.19 -1.44 5.67
CA ARG A 89 1.68 -1.37 7.04
C ARG A 89 0.89 -0.30 7.78
N VAL A 90 0.36 -0.62 8.95
CA VAL A 90 -0.44 0.28 9.80
C VAL A 90 0.13 0.25 11.21
N GLY A 91 0.38 1.40 11.81
CA GLY A 91 0.91 1.49 13.17
C GLY A 91 0.98 2.92 13.66
N TRP A 92 1.79 3.17 14.67
CA TRP A 92 2.06 4.53 15.16
C TRP A 92 3.38 5.03 14.57
N GLY A 93 3.37 6.26 14.05
CA GLY A 93 4.58 6.94 13.63
C GLY A 93 5.35 7.52 14.82
N PRO A 94 6.61 7.92 14.63
CA PRO A 94 7.37 8.63 15.65
C PRO A 94 6.65 9.92 16.04
N ALA A 95 6.54 10.16 17.35
CA ALA A 95 5.86 11.34 17.86
C ALA A 95 6.66 12.62 17.54
N GLY A 96 6.00 13.63 16.98
CA GLY A 96 6.53 15.00 16.87
C GLY A 96 7.31 15.33 15.60
N GLU A 97 7.23 14.50 14.56
CA GLU A 97 7.85 14.79 13.26
C GLU A 97 6.78 15.17 12.21
N ASP A 98 6.56 16.48 12.03
CA ASP A 98 5.74 16.98 10.93
C ASP A 98 6.51 16.83 9.62
N LEU A 99 6.13 15.84 8.81
CA LEU A 99 6.69 15.64 7.49
C LEU A 99 6.15 16.68 6.50
N PRO A 100 6.98 17.21 5.58
CA PRO A 100 6.48 18.10 4.54
C PRO A 100 5.43 17.38 3.68
N PRO A 101 4.37 18.07 3.24
CA PRO A 101 3.38 17.48 2.34
C PRO A 101 4.04 16.92 1.08
N ALA A 102 3.69 15.70 0.70
CA ALA A 102 4.15 15.13 -0.55
C ALA A 102 3.66 16.02 -1.72
N PRO A 103 4.53 16.32 -2.71
CA PRO A 103 4.16 17.18 -3.83
C PRO A 103 2.96 16.59 -4.61
N ARG A 104 2.18 17.49 -5.22
CA ARG A 104 1.05 17.15 -6.10
C ARG A 104 1.20 17.94 -7.39
N ARG A 105 0.76 17.37 -8.51
CA ARG A 105 0.65 18.10 -9.79
C ARG A 105 -0.37 19.23 -9.65
N ALA A 106 -0.20 20.33 -10.38
CA ALA A 106 -1.19 21.40 -10.36
C ALA A 106 -2.48 20.91 -11.04
N PRO A 107 -3.67 21.39 -10.63
CA PRO A 107 -4.93 20.99 -11.25
C PRO A 107 -4.96 21.22 -12.77
N ALA A 108 -4.39 22.35 -13.22
CA ALA A 108 -4.30 22.69 -14.64
C ALA A 108 -3.43 21.70 -15.47
N ASP A 109 -2.60 20.89 -14.81
CA ASP A 109 -1.79 19.87 -15.51
C ASP A 109 -2.56 18.55 -15.73
N VAL A 110 -3.73 18.37 -15.09
CA VAL A 110 -4.42 17.06 -15.00
C VAL A 110 -5.94 17.11 -15.19
N ILE A 111 -6.56 18.29 -15.18
CA ILE A 111 -8.00 18.47 -15.40
C ILE A 111 -8.21 19.14 -16.76
N GLU A 112 -8.89 18.44 -17.66
CA GLU A 112 -9.43 18.99 -18.90
C GLU A 112 -10.88 19.44 -18.65
N VAL A 113 -11.22 20.65 -19.07
CA VAL A 113 -12.58 21.20 -18.99
C VAL A 113 -13.03 21.43 -20.43
N ASP A 114 -14.02 20.66 -20.87
CA ASP A 114 -14.69 20.89 -22.15
C ASP A 114 -15.67 22.06 -22.01
N ASP A 115 -15.86 22.81 -23.11
CA ASP A 115 -16.81 23.91 -23.24
C ASP A 115 -18.29 23.46 -23.22
#